data_AF-A0A524AF11-F1
#
_entry.id   AF-A0A524AF11-F1
#
_cell.length_a   1.000
_cell.length_b   1.000
_cell.length_c   1.000
_cell.angle_alpha   90.00
_cell.angle_beta   90.00
_cell.angle_gamma   90.00
#
_symmetry.space_group_name_H-M   'P 1'
#
loop_
_entity.id
_entity.type
_entity.pdbx_description
1 polymer ?
#
loop_
_entity_poly.entity_id
_entity_poly.type
_entity_poly.pdbx_seq_one_letter_code
_entity_poly.pdbx_strand_id
1 'polypeptide(L)'
;MAAALKGQQNLLHTYTKEGNLGPGKSTDTDADDEIRAIINAGGVPKLTHSQVVTILPALISGVCTDDDEEAVLRILKAQSDAVFRSTVNKLTPDYIDSGVDGEEWDTFLLLCAQKYQAGKNVGASLIASEKNDDAGRMLVTGGLCGIPSLVGSHRMDRLSGTEWVGVINALLSGDCDNDDEDAIVRIVQHMADTGQAGLVHTMIGASKMDSGVDGKQWDQVRAIMRKADYKWSGWG
;
A
#
# COMPACT_ATOMS: atom_id res chain seq x y z
N MET A 1 -28.74 -17.30 1.27
CA MET A 1 -27.47 -16.56 1.09
C MET A 1 -26.35 -17.07 2.00
N ALA A 2 -26.49 -17.09 3.33
CA ALA A 2 -25.42 -17.51 4.24
C ALA A 2 -24.87 -18.94 4.02
N ALA A 3 -25.71 -19.91 3.61
CA ALA A 3 -25.28 -21.29 3.34
C ALA A 3 -24.51 -21.44 2.01
N ALA A 4 -24.83 -20.62 1.01
CA ALA A 4 -24.11 -20.59 -0.28
C ALA A 4 -22.72 -19.96 -0.11
N LEU A 5 -22.62 -18.88 0.67
CA LEU A 5 -21.35 -18.29 1.07
C LEU A 5 -20.46 -19.29 1.84
N LYS A 6 -21.04 -20.07 2.76
CA LYS A 6 -20.31 -21.09 3.52
C LYS A 6 -19.80 -22.23 2.64
N GLY A 7 -20.57 -22.63 1.62
CA GLY A 7 -20.16 -23.63 0.63
C GLY A 7 -19.01 -23.15 -0.25
N GLN A 8 -19.03 -21.88 -0.66
CA GLN A 8 -17.98 -21.26 -1.48
C GLN A 8 -16.69 -20.97 -0.70
N GLN A 9 -16.78 -20.56 0.57
CA GLN A 9 -15.62 -20.44 1.45
C GLN A 9 -14.95 -21.80 1.74
N ASN A 10 -15.73 -22.87 1.78
CA ASN A 10 -15.21 -24.23 1.87
C ASN A 10 -14.47 -24.66 0.60
N LEU A 11 -14.87 -24.19 -0.59
CA LEU A 11 -14.18 -24.50 -1.85
C LEU A 11 -12.75 -23.97 -1.84
N LEU A 12 -12.52 -22.69 -1.52
CA LEU A 12 -11.14 -22.13 -1.42
C LEU A 12 -10.27 -22.91 -0.41
N HIS A 13 -10.89 -23.41 0.67
CA HIS A 13 -10.25 -24.28 1.67
C HIS A 13 -9.95 -25.70 1.15
N THR A 14 -10.73 -26.19 0.19
CA THR A 14 -10.61 -27.54 -0.39
C THR A 14 -9.61 -27.55 -1.55
N TYR A 15 -9.64 -26.53 -2.42
CA TYR A 15 -8.66 -26.33 -3.52
C TYR A 15 -7.21 -26.30 -3.01
N THR A 16 -7.00 -25.81 -1.79
CA THR A 16 -5.68 -25.74 -1.15
C THR A 16 -5.27 -27.01 -0.39
N LYS A 17 -6.21 -27.91 -0.09
CA LYS A 17 -5.94 -29.20 0.57
C LYS A 17 -5.59 -30.32 -0.41
N GLU A 18 -6.06 -30.25 -1.65
CA GLU A 18 -5.92 -31.35 -2.63
C GLU A 18 -4.70 -31.21 -3.57
N GLY A 19 -3.89 -30.15 -3.46
CA GLY A 19 -2.66 -30.03 -4.23
C GLY A 19 -2.86 -29.80 -5.74
N ASN A 20 -4.04 -29.25 -6.11
CA ASN A 20 -4.40 -28.89 -7.48
C ASN A 20 -3.83 -27.52 -7.92
N LEU A 21 -3.37 -26.71 -6.97
CA LEU A 21 -2.70 -25.43 -7.22
C LEU A 21 -1.25 -25.56 -6.74
N GLY A 22 -0.31 -25.74 -7.66
CA GLY A 22 1.12 -25.83 -7.35
C GLY A 22 1.94 -25.45 -8.57
N PRO A 23 3.17 -24.93 -8.37
CA PRO A 23 4.02 -24.48 -9.47
C PRO A 23 4.26 -25.64 -10.44
N GLY A 24 3.86 -25.43 -11.70
CA GLY A 24 3.99 -26.42 -12.79
C GLY A 24 2.81 -27.37 -12.99
N LYS A 25 1.63 -27.12 -12.38
CA LYS A 25 0.43 -27.97 -12.56
C LYS A 25 -0.78 -27.36 -13.26
N SER A 26 -0.82 -26.05 -13.49
CA SER A 26 -1.76 -25.45 -14.41
C SER A 26 -0.96 -24.79 -15.54
N THR A 27 -1.10 -25.33 -16.73
CA THR A 27 -1.08 -24.53 -17.97
C THR A 27 -2.50 -24.07 -18.29
N ASP A 28 -3.36 -24.02 -17.28
CA ASP A 28 -4.81 -24.11 -17.37
C ASP A 28 -5.38 -22.82 -16.83
N THR A 29 -5.93 -22.03 -17.75
CA THR A 29 -6.63 -20.75 -17.60
C THR A 29 -7.87 -20.80 -16.70
N ASP A 30 -8.15 -21.95 -16.09
CA ASP A 30 -9.41 -22.24 -15.39
C ASP A 30 -9.26 -22.07 -13.86
N ALA A 31 -8.03 -22.13 -13.34
CA ALA A 31 -7.77 -22.07 -11.89
C ALA A 31 -7.94 -20.65 -11.32
N ASP A 32 -7.42 -19.64 -12.02
CA ASP A 32 -7.60 -18.22 -11.72
C ASP A 32 -9.06 -17.80 -11.88
N ASP A 33 -9.73 -18.25 -12.95
CA ASP A 33 -11.17 -18.06 -13.17
C ASP A 33 -12.03 -18.57 -12.00
N GLU A 34 -11.74 -19.77 -11.49
CA GLU A 34 -12.45 -20.34 -10.34
C GLU A 34 -12.19 -19.55 -9.05
N ILE A 35 -10.96 -19.10 -8.82
CA ILE A 35 -10.61 -18.24 -7.68
C ILE A 35 -11.36 -16.91 -7.78
N ARG A 36 -11.35 -16.26 -8.95
CA ARG A 36 -12.08 -15.01 -9.22
C ARG A 36 -13.58 -15.18 -8.99
N ALA A 37 -14.17 -16.25 -9.49
CA ALA A 37 -15.60 -16.56 -9.28
C ALA A 37 -15.96 -16.68 -7.79
N ILE A 38 -15.10 -17.30 -6.98
CA ILE A 38 -15.32 -17.44 -5.54
C ILE A 38 -15.22 -16.08 -4.82
N ILE A 39 -14.21 -15.27 -5.17
CA ILE A 39 -14.02 -13.93 -4.59
C ILE A 39 -15.22 -13.05 -4.89
N ASN A 40 -15.69 -13.04 -6.14
CA ASN A 40 -16.82 -12.24 -6.60
C ASN A 40 -18.17 -12.71 -6.01
N ALA A 41 -18.32 -14.00 -5.72
CA ALA A 41 -19.58 -14.55 -5.21
C ALA A 41 -19.78 -14.44 -3.68
N GLY A 42 -18.70 -14.41 -2.89
CA GLY A 42 -18.81 -14.58 -1.43
C GLY A 42 -17.82 -13.81 -0.57
N GLY A 43 -16.94 -13.01 -1.17
CA GLY A 43 -15.86 -12.33 -0.47
C GLY A 43 -14.74 -13.28 -0.01
N VAL A 44 -13.58 -12.72 0.34
CA VAL A 44 -12.40 -13.51 0.68
C VAL A 44 -12.44 -13.99 2.15
N PRO A 45 -12.36 -15.30 2.42
CA PRO A 45 -12.22 -15.80 3.78
C PRO A 45 -10.84 -15.49 4.39
N LYS A 46 -10.74 -15.65 5.72
CA LYS A 46 -9.43 -15.71 6.39
C LYS A 46 -8.76 -17.02 6.02
N LEU A 47 -7.58 -16.94 5.40
CA LEU A 47 -6.78 -18.06 4.95
C LEU A 47 -5.55 -18.23 5.84
N THR A 48 -5.02 -19.44 5.87
CA THR A 48 -3.71 -19.70 6.45
C THR A 48 -2.61 -19.22 5.51
N HIS A 49 -1.42 -18.94 6.06
CA HIS A 49 -0.24 -18.57 5.27
C HIS A 49 0.03 -19.53 4.10
N SER A 50 -0.04 -20.85 4.34
CA SER A 50 0.19 -21.86 3.30
C SER A 50 -0.83 -21.75 2.16
N GLN A 51 -2.09 -21.45 2.47
CA GLN A 51 -3.14 -21.32 1.46
C GLN A 51 -2.90 -20.08 0.59
N VAL A 52 -2.52 -18.95 1.19
CA VAL A 52 -2.25 -17.72 0.44
C VAL A 52 -1.02 -17.90 -0.47
N VAL A 53 0.06 -18.51 0.02
CA VAL A 53 1.27 -18.78 -0.77
C VAL A 53 1.03 -19.80 -1.90
N THR A 54 -0.05 -20.58 -1.83
CA THR A 54 -0.48 -21.45 -2.93
C THR A 54 -1.33 -20.70 -3.95
N ILE A 55 -2.25 -19.85 -3.49
CA ILE A 55 -3.24 -19.17 -4.34
C ILE A 55 -2.62 -18.00 -5.12
N LEU A 56 -1.83 -17.14 -4.46
CA LEU A 56 -1.31 -15.95 -5.14
C LEU A 56 -0.43 -16.27 -6.35
N PRO A 57 0.49 -17.25 -6.29
CA PRO A 57 1.23 -17.65 -7.49
C PRO A 57 0.35 -18.14 -8.64
N ALA A 58 -0.82 -18.74 -8.37
CA ALA A 58 -1.73 -19.19 -9.42
C ALA A 58 -2.43 -18.02 -10.14
N LEU A 59 -2.69 -16.92 -9.42
CA LEU A 59 -3.22 -15.67 -10.00
C LEU A 59 -2.13 -14.88 -10.74
N ILE A 60 -0.93 -14.81 -10.16
CA ILE A 60 0.20 -14.05 -10.72
C ILE A 60 0.84 -14.79 -11.91
N SER A 61 0.76 -16.12 -11.97
CA SER A 61 1.36 -16.89 -13.06
C SER A 61 0.53 -16.82 -14.33
N GLY A 62 1.15 -16.42 -15.45
CA GLY A 62 0.49 -16.41 -16.76
C GLY A 62 0.20 -14.98 -17.21
N VAL A 63 -0.87 -14.80 -17.99
CA VAL A 63 -1.37 -13.46 -18.32
C VAL A 63 -2.18 -12.99 -17.12
N CYS A 64 -1.56 -12.21 -16.24
CA CYS A 64 -2.26 -11.54 -15.15
C CYS A 64 -3.02 -10.36 -15.74
N THR A 65 -4.35 -10.35 -15.58
CA THR A 65 -5.21 -9.24 -16.00
C THR A 65 -5.66 -8.43 -14.79
N ASP A 66 -6.23 -7.24 -14.99
CA ASP A 66 -6.72 -6.36 -13.92
C ASP A 66 -7.61 -7.12 -12.90
N ASP A 67 -8.44 -8.06 -13.37
CA ASP A 67 -9.29 -8.88 -12.50
C ASP A 67 -8.49 -9.80 -11.57
N ASP A 68 -7.34 -10.31 -12.02
CA ASP A 68 -6.43 -11.18 -11.27
C ASP A 68 -5.65 -10.36 -10.23
N GLU A 69 -5.19 -9.18 -10.60
CA GLU A 69 -4.51 -8.23 -9.72
C GLU A 69 -5.47 -7.76 -8.60
N GLU A 70 -6.71 -7.43 -8.95
CA GLU A 70 -7.74 -7.08 -7.97
C GLU A 70 -8.02 -8.26 -7.01
N ALA A 71 -8.06 -9.49 -7.54
CA ALA A 71 -8.21 -10.70 -6.73
C ALA A 71 -7.04 -10.87 -5.74
N VAL A 72 -5.79 -10.66 -6.17
CA VAL A 72 -4.61 -10.68 -5.31
C VAL A 72 -4.75 -9.66 -4.17
N LEU A 73 -5.10 -8.42 -4.48
CA LEU A 73 -5.30 -7.36 -3.48
C LEU A 73 -6.41 -7.70 -2.49
N ARG A 74 -7.57 -8.17 -2.97
CA ARG A 74 -8.69 -8.58 -2.12
C ARG A 74 -8.29 -9.73 -1.20
N ILE A 75 -7.53 -10.71 -1.70
CA ILE A 75 -7.02 -11.82 -0.89
C ILE A 75 -6.11 -11.28 0.21
N LEU A 76 -5.10 -10.49 -0.14
CA LEU A 76 -4.12 -9.96 0.79
C LEU A 76 -4.75 -9.05 1.85
N LYS A 77 -5.62 -8.12 1.43
CA LYS A 77 -6.37 -7.21 2.31
C LYS A 77 -7.12 -7.98 3.40
N ALA A 78 -7.78 -9.07 3.00
CA ALA A 78 -8.59 -9.87 3.90
C ALA A 78 -7.76 -10.60 4.96
N GLN A 79 -6.44 -10.74 4.84
CA GLN A 79 -5.65 -11.51 5.80
C GLN A 79 -5.30 -10.74 7.09
N SER A 80 -4.98 -11.48 8.15
CA SER A 80 -4.39 -10.89 9.36
C SER A 80 -3.00 -10.32 9.05
N ASP A 81 -2.55 -9.33 9.81
CA ASP A 81 -1.23 -8.72 9.58
C ASP A 81 -0.10 -9.76 9.64
N ALA A 82 -0.22 -10.79 10.48
CA ALA A 82 0.76 -11.87 10.58
C ALA A 82 0.81 -12.72 9.29
N VAL A 83 -0.34 -13.15 8.78
CA VAL A 83 -0.43 -13.94 7.55
C VAL A 83 0.06 -13.11 6.35
N PHE A 84 -0.43 -11.88 6.22
CA PHE A 84 -0.01 -10.95 5.17
C PHE A 84 1.51 -10.81 5.10
N ARG A 85 2.15 -10.46 6.23
CA ARG A 85 3.62 -10.27 6.26
C ARG A 85 4.37 -11.56 5.96
N SER A 86 3.91 -12.70 6.48
CA SER A 86 4.56 -13.99 6.18
C SER A 86 4.48 -14.32 4.69
N THR A 87 3.34 -14.06 4.04
CA THR A 87 3.15 -14.26 2.61
C THR A 87 4.03 -13.33 1.79
N VAL A 88 4.00 -12.02 2.05
CA VAL A 88 4.80 -11.03 1.30
C VAL A 88 6.29 -11.32 1.47
N ASN A 89 6.76 -11.68 2.66
CA ASN A 89 8.17 -12.07 2.86
C ASN A 89 8.53 -13.38 2.15
N LYS A 90 7.57 -14.28 1.95
CA LYS A 90 7.79 -15.57 1.29
C LYS A 90 7.79 -15.44 -0.24
N LEU A 91 6.89 -14.64 -0.79
CA LEU A 91 6.76 -14.41 -2.22
C LEU A 91 7.75 -13.33 -2.72
N THR A 92 8.09 -12.38 -1.86
CA THR A 92 8.86 -11.15 -2.13
C THR A 92 8.09 -10.09 -2.92
N PRO A 93 8.35 -8.79 -2.68
CA PRO A 93 7.77 -7.71 -3.49
C PRO A 93 8.02 -7.88 -4.98
N ASP A 94 9.26 -8.17 -5.39
CA ASP A 94 9.64 -8.35 -6.81
C ASP A 94 8.82 -9.41 -7.56
N TYR A 95 8.40 -10.47 -6.87
CA TYR A 95 7.53 -11.49 -7.48
C TYR A 95 6.10 -11.01 -7.62
N ILE A 96 5.61 -10.25 -6.63
CA ILE A 96 4.25 -9.71 -6.66
C ILE A 96 4.16 -8.64 -7.76
N ASP A 97 5.15 -7.76 -7.84
CA ASP A 97 5.30 -6.74 -8.90
C ASP A 97 5.30 -7.35 -10.32
N SER A 98 5.79 -8.59 -10.48
CA SER A 98 5.82 -9.26 -11.79
C SER A 98 4.43 -9.59 -12.38
N GLY A 99 3.36 -9.43 -11.61
CA GLY A 99 1.99 -9.56 -12.09
C GLY A 99 0.98 -8.79 -11.24
N VAL A 100 1.40 -7.71 -10.60
CA VAL A 100 0.52 -6.71 -9.98
C VAL A 100 1.19 -5.38 -10.28
N ASP A 101 0.73 -4.68 -11.31
CA ASP A 101 1.33 -3.44 -11.77
C ASP A 101 0.39 -2.22 -11.60
N GLY A 102 0.81 -1.05 -12.09
CA GLY A 102 -0.02 0.15 -12.12
C GLY A 102 -0.65 0.54 -10.77
N GLU A 103 -1.94 0.87 -10.80
CA GLU A 103 -2.70 1.34 -9.64
C GLU A 103 -2.86 0.23 -8.57
N GLU A 104 -2.83 -1.03 -8.99
CA GLU A 104 -2.87 -2.20 -8.15
C GLU A 104 -1.56 -2.38 -7.37
N TRP A 105 -0.41 -2.11 -7.99
CA TRP A 105 0.89 -2.05 -7.32
C TRP A 105 0.91 -0.96 -6.25
N ASP A 106 0.43 0.23 -6.58
CA ASP A 106 0.34 1.35 -5.64
C ASP A 106 -0.54 1.00 -4.42
N THR A 107 -1.66 0.33 -4.70
CA THR A 107 -2.57 -0.17 -3.67
C THR A 107 -1.91 -1.27 -2.83
N PHE A 108 -1.10 -2.14 -3.42
CA PHE A 108 -0.31 -3.13 -2.71
C PHE A 108 0.71 -2.47 -1.75
N LEU A 109 1.38 -1.41 -2.20
CA LEU A 109 2.30 -0.64 -1.36
C LEU A 109 1.58 0.03 -0.17
N LEU A 110 0.37 0.57 -0.38
CA LEU A 110 -0.52 1.03 0.70
C LEU A 110 -0.87 -0.09 1.69
N LEU A 111 -1.23 -1.29 1.21
CA LEU A 111 -1.48 -2.43 2.10
C LEU A 111 -0.25 -2.78 2.93
N CYS A 112 0.93 -2.80 2.32
CA CYS A 112 2.19 -2.99 3.04
C CYS A 112 2.37 -1.93 4.12
N ALA A 113 2.14 -0.66 3.78
CA ALA A 113 2.21 0.47 4.70
C ALA A 113 1.30 0.29 5.93
N GLN A 114 0.11 -0.30 5.76
CA GLN A 114 -0.84 -0.55 6.85
C GLN A 114 -0.55 -1.78 7.72
N LYS A 115 0.07 -2.80 7.12
CA LYS A 115 0.22 -4.14 7.71
C LYS A 115 1.59 -4.35 8.35
N TYR A 116 2.62 -3.62 7.91
CA TYR A 116 3.93 -3.59 8.55
C TYR A 116 3.96 -2.62 9.74
N GLN A 117 5.05 -2.66 10.49
CA GLN A 117 5.31 -1.79 11.65
C GLN A 117 6.33 -0.72 11.26
N ALA A 118 6.27 0.42 11.96
CA ALA A 118 7.22 1.50 11.80
C ALA A 118 8.68 1.03 11.97
N GLY A 119 9.57 1.55 11.13
CA GLY A 119 10.99 1.24 11.08
C GLY A 119 11.35 -0.06 10.35
N LYS A 120 10.35 -0.82 9.88
CA LYS A 120 10.51 -2.03 9.05
C LYS A 120 9.43 -2.09 7.97
N ASN A 121 8.90 -0.93 7.57
CA ASN A 121 7.75 -0.86 6.72
C ASN A 121 8.16 -1.00 5.25
N VAL A 122 7.93 -2.19 4.68
CA VAL A 122 8.30 -2.50 3.29
C VAL A 122 7.58 -1.58 2.30
N GLY A 123 6.31 -1.27 2.55
CA GLY A 123 5.55 -0.37 1.67
C GLY A 123 6.15 1.03 1.62
N ALA A 124 6.41 1.62 2.79
CA ALA A 124 7.05 2.94 2.85
C ALA A 124 8.49 2.94 2.27
N SER A 125 9.23 1.84 2.45
CA SER A 125 10.57 1.68 1.87
C SER A 125 10.52 1.66 0.35
N LEU A 126 9.60 0.90 -0.25
CA LEU A 126 9.46 0.78 -1.71
C LEU A 126 8.96 2.08 -2.33
N ILE A 127 7.93 2.71 -1.75
CA ILE A 127 7.46 4.04 -2.15
C ILE A 127 8.63 5.03 -2.24
N ALA A 128 9.49 5.06 -1.21
CA ALA A 128 10.63 5.96 -1.18
C ALA A 128 11.73 5.59 -2.19
N SER A 129 12.06 4.30 -2.36
CA SER A 129 13.14 3.87 -3.24
C SER A 129 12.77 3.91 -4.72
N GLU A 130 11.53 3.58 -5.05
CA GLU A 130 10.98 3.60 -6.40
C GLU A 130 10.55 5.00 -6.81
N LYS A 131 10.47 5.94 -5.85
CA LYS A 131 9.95 7.29 -6.05
C LYS A 131 8.50 7.28 -6.56
N ASN A 132 7.72 6.34 -6.03
CA ASN A 132 6.34 6.13 -6.44
C ASN A 132 5.43 7.14 -5.70
N ASP A 133 5.12 8.24 -6.38
CA ASP A 133 4.27 9.33 -5.90
C ASP A 133 2.79 8.93 -5.83
N ASP A 134 2.28 8.16 -6.80
CA ASP A 134 0.92 7.59 -6.79
C ASP A 134 0.63 6.80 -5.50
N ALA A 135 1.49 5.84 -5.17
CA ALA A 135 1.41 5.07 -3.93
C ALA A 135 1.57 5.98 -2.69
N GLY A 136 2.39 7.02 -2.79
CA GLY A 136 2.52 8.07 -1.78
C GLY A 136 1.21 8.80 -1.52
N ARG A 137 0.49 9.20 -2.57
CA ARG A 137 -0.83 9.86 -2.50
C ARG A 137 -1.86 8.92 -1.88
N MET A 138 -1.87 7.64 -2.25
CA MET A 138 -2.78 6.63 -1.71
C MET A 138 -2.66 6.43 -0.19
N LEU A 139 -1.50 6.69 0.42
CA LEU A 139 -1.36 6.68 1.89
C LEU A 139 -2.30 7.68 2.57
N VAL A 140 -2.72 8.71 1.85
CA VAL A 140 -3.52 9.83 2.34
C VAL A 140 -4.96 9.79 1.80
N THR A 141 -5.16 9.39 0.54
CA THR A 141 -6.46 9.37 -0.14
C THR A 141 -7.17 8.01 -0.07
N GLY A 142 -6.41 6.92 0.00
CA GLY A 142 -6.91 5.54 -0.02
C GLY A 142 -6.57 4.87 -1.34
N GLY A 143 -6.72 3.56 -1.41
CA GLY A 143 -6.42 2.78 -2.62
C GLY A 143 -7.64 2.03 -3.14
N LEU A 144 -7.41 1.17 -4.12
CA LEU A 144 -8.42 0.33 -4.75
C LEU A 144 -9.10 -0.63 -3.74
N CYS A 145 -10.15 -1.31 -4.21
CA CYS A 145 -10.90 -2.29 -3.40
C CYS A 145 -11.46 -1.75 -2.07
N GLY A 146 -11.63 -0.43 -1.94
CA GLY A 146 -12.03 0.23 -0.69
C GLY A 146 -11.00 0.07 0.43
N ILE A 147 -9.72 0.05 0.10
CA ILE A 147 -8.63 0.08 1.10
C ILE A 147 -8.54 1.51 1.63
N PRO A 148 -8.82 1.74 2.93
CA PRO A 148 -8.83 3.10 3.47
C PRO A 148 -7.42 3.69 3.44
N SER A 149 -7.27 5.00 3.49
CA SER A 149 -5.95 5.63 3.68
C SER A 149 -5.41 5.39 5.10
N LEU A 150 -4.11 5.59 5.33
CA LEU A 150 -3.52 5.57 6.69
C LEU A 150 -4.07 6.73 7.54
N VAL A 151 -4.25 7.90 6.91
CA VAL A 151 -4.84 9.07 7.55
C VAL A 151 -6.27 8.78 8.01
N GLY A 152 -7.10 8.25 7.11
CA GLY A 152 -8.51 7.95 7.38
C GLY A 152 -8.73 6.75 8.32
N SER A 153 -7.74 5.86 8.44
CA SER A 153 -7.82 4.69 9.33
C SER A 153 -7.19 4.91 10.71
N HIS A 154 -6.70 6.11 11.02
CA HIS A 154 -5.95 6.43 12.25
C HIS A 154 -4.72 5.51 12.46
N ARG A 155 -4.08 5.08 11.37
CA ARG A 155 -2.92 4.16 11.38
C ARG A 155 -1.61 4.87 11.02
N MET A 156 -1.55 6.18 11.18
CA MET A 156 -0.38 6.96 10.81
C MET A 156 0.88 6.62 11.63
N ASP A 157 0.70 5.96 12.78
CA ASP A 157 1.76 5.40 13.63
C ASP A 157 2.44 4.14 13.04
N ARG A 158 1.93 3.63 11.91
CA ARG A 158 2.54 2.49 11.18
C ARG A 158 3.80 2.85 10.40
N LEU A 159 4.08 4.14 10.23
CA LEU A 159 5.30 4.67 9.65
C LEU A 159 6.06 5.47 10.70
N SER A 160 7.37 5.28 10.74
CA SER A 160 8.31 6.12 11.48
C SER A 160 8.46 7.48 10.78
N GLY A 161 8.96 8.49 11.50
CA GLY A 161 9.17 9.80 10.92
C GLY A 161 10.14 9.80 9.72
N THR A 162 11.14 8.89 9.71
CA THR A 162 12.03 8.72 8.56
C THR A 162 11.36 8.05 7.37
N GLU A 163 10.42 7.13 7.61
CA GLU A 163 9.60 6.53 6.55
C GLU A 163 8.64 7.58 5.96
N TRP A 164 8.03 8.42 6.79
CA TRP A 164 7.22 9.56 6.31
C TRP A 164 8.04 10.56 5.49
N VAL A 165 9.28 10.85 5.88
CA VAL A 165 10.21 11.65 5.06
C VAL A 165 10.49 10.96 3.72
N GLY A 166 10.63 9.64 3.69
CA GLY A 166 10.76 8.87 2.45
C GLY A 166 9.58 9.07 1.51
N VAL A 167 8.35 8.98 2.05
CA VAL A 167 7.11 9.23 1.29
C VAL A 167 7.06 10.66 0.75
N ILE A 168 7.34 11.68 1.57
CA ILE A 168 7.37 13.07 1.08
C ILE A 168 8.42 13.24 -0.03
N ASN A 169 9.57 12.59 0.09
CA ASN A 169 10.60 12.65 -0.95
C ASN A 169 10.17 11.98 -2.27
N ALA A 170 9.30 10.97 -2.23
CA ALA A 170 8.70 10.36 -3.41
C ALA A 170 7.69 11.31 -4.08
N LEU A 171 6.78 11.92 -3.30
CA LEU A 171 5.84 12.94 -3.79
C LEU A 171 6.54 14.14 -4.43
N LEU A 172 7.70 14.54 -3.88
CA LEU A 172 8.53 15.64 -4.41
C LEU A 172 9.45 15.23 -5.58
N SER A 173 9.37 13.99 -6.08
CA SER A 173 10.39 13.46 -7.01
C SER A 173 10.06 13.64 -8.49
N GLY A 174 8.78 13.83 -8.82
CA GLY A 174 8.25 14.04 -10.17
C GLY A 174 7.64 15.43 -10.35
N ASP A 175 6.66 15.52 -11.24
CA ASP A 175 5.84 16.72 -11.42
C ASP A 175 4.85 16.81 -10.24
N CYS A 176 5.30 17.44 -9.14
CA CYS A 176 4.51 17.60 -7.94
C CYS A 176 3.30 18.49 -8.22
N ASP A 177 2.12 17.90 -8.35
CA ASP A 177 0.88 18.60 -8.65
C ASP A 177 0.08 18.92 -7.38
N ASN A 178 -1.12 19.50 -7.54
CA ASN A 178 -1.95 19.88 -6.38
C ASN A 178 -2.32 18.67 -5.49
N ASP A 179 -2.45 17.47 -6.05
CA ASP A 179 -2.81 16.28 -5.29
C ASP A 179 -1.61 15.77 -4.47
N ASP A 180 -0.40 15.87 -5.01
CA ASP A 180 0.84 15.64 -4.26
C ASP A 180 1.04 16.64 -3.15
N GLU A 181 0.87 17.92 -3.45
CA GLU A 181 1.03 19.00 -2.48
C GLU A 181 0.04 18.86 -1.32
N ASP A 182 -1.22 18.54 -1.61
CA ASP A 182 -2.25 18.28 -0.60
C ASP A 182 -1.91 17.05 0.27
N ALA A 183 -1.32 16.00 -0.33
CA ALA A 183 -0.82 14.85 0.40
C ALA A 183 0.36 15.24 1.32
N ILE A 184 1.32 16.02 0.81
CA ILE A 184 2.46 16.52 1.57
C ILE A 184 1.98 17.37 2.76
N VAL A 185 1.04 18.30 2.56
CA VAL A 185 0.47 19.12 3.65
C VAL A 185 -0.09 18.23 4.75
N ARG A 186 -0.86 17.19 4.39
CA ARG A 186 -1.46 16.28 5.37
C ARG A 186 -0.42 15.45 6.13
N ILE A 187 0.63 14.99 5.45
CA ILE A 187 1.74 14.27 6.09
C ILE A 187 2.52 15.21 7.02
N VAL A 188 2.86 16.42 6.58
CA VAL A 188 3.57 17.41 7.39
C VAL A 188 2.75 17.81 8.62
N GLN A 189 1.44 17.98 8.48
CA GLN A 189 0.53 18.22 9.60
C GLN A 189 0.60 17.08 10.61
N HIS A 190 0.51 15.82 10.16
CA HIS A 190 0.63 14.66 11.03
C HIS A 190 1.99 14.60 11.75
N MET A 191 3.09 14.82 11.01
CA MET A 191 4.43 14.85 11.60
C MET A 191 4.57 15.98 12.61
N ALA A 192 3.95 17.15 12.40
CA ALA A 192 3.94 18.23 13.38
C ALA A 192 3.14 17.87 14.64
N ASP A 193 1.95 17.31 14.50
CA ASP A 193 1.09 16.91 15.62
C ASP A 193 1.70 15.80 16.47
N THR A 194 2.61 15.01 15.90
CA THR A 194 3.34 13.92 16.59
C THR A 194 4.74 14.31 17.05
N GLY A 195 5.13 15.60 16.95
CA GLY A 195 6.43 16.10 17.40
C GLY A 195 7.60 15.72 16.49
N GLN A 196 7.33 15.29 15.25
CA GLN A 196 8.30 14.86 14.25
C GLN A 196 8.60 15.92 13.17
N ALA A 197 8.03 17.13 13.26
CA ALA A 197 8.28 18.22 12.31
C ALA A 197 9.78 18.54 12.11
N GLY A 198 10.62 18.34 13.12
CA GLY A 198 12.06 18.54 13.00
C GLY A 198 12.72 17.64 11.94
N LEU A 199 12.15 16.47 11.65
CA LEU A 199 12.63 15.59 10.58
C LEU A 199 12.32 16.19 9.21
N VAL A 200 11.13 16.75 9.01
CA VAL A 200 10.78 17.50 7.78
C VAL A 200 11.77 18.65 7.59
N HIS A 201 12.01 19.41 8.67
CA HIS A 201 12.92 20.57 8.65
C HIS A 201 14.35 20.18 8.25
N THR A 202 14.88 19.12 8.82
CA THR A 202 16.29 18.73 8.67
C THR A 202 16.57 17.83 7.47
N MET A 203 15.63 16.97 7.06
CA MET A 203 15.87 15.93 6.06
C MET A 203 15.35 16.24 4.66
N ILE A 204 14.34 17.11 4.53
CA ILE A 204 13.83 17.56 3.23
C ILE A 204 14.45 18.92 2.89
N GLY A 205 14.46 19.82 3.87
CA GLY A 205 15.00 21.18 3.74
C GLY A 205 14.07 22.12 2.96
N ALA A 206 14.26 23.42 3.18
CA ALA A 206 13.39 24.45 2.61
C ALA A 206 13.38 24.45 1.09
N SER A 207 14.56 24.36 0.47
CA SER A 207 14.69 24.52 -0.98
C SER A 207 13.96 23.41 -1.74
N LYS A 208 14.01 22.17 -1.24
CA LYS A 208 13.33 21.05 -1.89
C LYS A 208 11.82 21.13 -1.69
N MET A 209 11.39 21.56 -0.50
CA MET A 209 9.97 21.74 -0.21
C MET A 209 9.37 22.90 -1.02
N ASP A 210 10.05 24.05 -1.09
CA ASP A 210 9.63 25.25 -1.84
C ASP A 210 9.61 25.03 -3.36
N SER A 211 10.48 24.13 -3.87
CA SER A 211 10.49 23.81 -5.31
C SER A 211 9.39 22.84 -5.74
N GLY A 212 8.85 22.05 -4.81
CA GLY A 212 7.83 21.05 -5.12
C GLY A 212 6.47 21.31 -4.48
N VAL A 213 6.38 22.22 -3.51
CA VAL A 213 5.11 22.66 -2.92
C VAL A 213 5.03 24.16 -3.08
N ASP A 214 4.05 24.63 -3.84
CA ASP A 214 3.85 26.04 -4.12
C ASP A 214 2.49 26.57 -3.63
N GLY A 215 2.19 27.82 -4.01
CA GLY A 215 0.88 28.42 -3.80
C GLY A 215 0.35 28.34 -2.36
N LYS A 216 -0.88 27.83 -2.22
CA LYS A 216 -1.59 27.80 -0.94
C LYS A 216 -1.10 26.67 -0.04
N GLN A 217 -0.68 25.56 -0.63
CA GLN A 217 -0.15 24.40 0.07
C GLN A 217 1.18 24.75 0.72
N TRP A 218 2.00 25.56 0.05
CA TRP A 218 3.23 26.08 0.65
C TRP A 218 2.96 26.97 1.86
N ASP A 219 1.98 27.87 1.76
CA ASP A 219 1.53 28.70 2.89
C ASP A 219 1.08 27.84 4.08
N GLN A 220 0.39 26.73 3.82
CA GLN A 220 -0.02 25.78 4.85
C GLN A 220 1.19 25.08 5.49
N VAL A 221 2.12 24.55 4.69
CA VAL A 221 3.36 23.93 5.22
C VAL A 221 4.12 24.93 6.10
N ARG A 222 4.28 26.18 5.66
CA ARG A 222 4.93 27.23 6.45
C ARG A 222 4.17 27.50 7.75
N ALA A 223 2.86 27.58 7.72
CA ALA A 223 2.05 27.79 8.93
C ALA A 223 2.18 26.63 9.93
N ILE A 224 2.11 25.39 9.46
CA ILE A 224 2.26 24.17 10.27
C ILE A 224 3.63 24.16 10.94
N MET A 225 4.69 24.35 10.16
CA MET A 225 6.05 24.29 10.65
C MET A 225 6.36 25.42 11.64
N ARG A 226 5.87 26.65 11.39
CA ARG A 226 5.96 27.78 12.35
C ARG A 226 5.28 27.45 13.69
N LYS A 227 4.11 26.82 13.65
CA LYS A 227 3.37 26.41 14.86
C LYS A 227 4.11 25.33 15.64
N ALA A 228 4.87 24.49 14.96
CA ALA A 228 5.75 23.48 15.56
C ALA A 228 7.14 24.03 15.97
N ASP A 229 7.32 25.35 16.01
CA ASP A 229 8.57 26.04 16.35
C ASP A 229 9.75 25.78 15.39
N TYR A 230 9.46 25.36 14.15
CA TYR A 230 10.46 25.21 13.09
C TYR A 230 10.33 26.32 12.05
N LYS A 231 11.47 26.92 11.67
CA LYS A 231 11.57 27.93 10.62
C LYS A 231 12.75 27.60 9.73
N TRP A 232 12.58 27.58 8.40
CA TRP A 232 13.75 27.62 7.52
C TRP A 232 14.20 29.06 7.27
N SER A 233 15.50 29.25 7.09
CA SER A 233 16.05 30.53 6.65
C SER A 233 15.51 30.86 5.26
N GLY A 234 14.93 32.05 5.08
CA GLY A 234 14.41 32.50 3.78
C GLY A 234 12.88 32.51 3.63
N TRP A 235 12.10 32.27 4.69
CA TRP A 235 10.63 32.40 4.67
C TRP A 235 10.12 33.84 4.66
N GLY A 236 10.76 34.70 3.85
CA GLY A 236 10.31 36.06 3.60
C GLY A 236 8.83 36.12 3.28
#